data_AF-A0A8H7BVR0-F1
#
_entry.id   AF-A0A8H7BVR0-F1
#
_cell.length_a   1.000
_cell.length_b   1.000
_cell.length_c   1.000
_cell.angle_alpha   90.00
_cell.angle_beta   90.00
_cell.angle_gamma   90.00
#
_symmetry.space_group_name_H-M   'P 1'
#
loop_
_entity.id
_entity.type
_entity.pdbx_description
1 polymer ?
#
loop_
_entity_poly.entity_id
_entity_poly.type
_entity_poly.pdbx_seq_one_letter_code
_entity_poly.pdbx_strand_id
1 'polypeptide(L)'
;MVTRTQCIIDTGFYDDFCSEVDQYSPACDLISPSMIKLEFGRSDSLIQDYTGEPLSDVLKALLDTTLEATGVSEMQDVEEFVGLYILASTLARCRFLRLWSRTTEVGHQKVQRFQRRTKKLCRYIDDVHSLLKGAKRLGGPIKHRWVTDEALGIQLDEQEDIRIHAETPLEAVHRASVLTSQQLEELNERKPSIVQPWQQTVHTCLHAELRIILHFGRVSMSGPEDLYQPIGLSKPSCLCCALWISAYNNVRDLSIRWETLSHYKPDVNWALTAYACPKVQNLDLWALDEKVVSGVRRWLLRYASGIESARMLYLLVGDTV
;
A
#
# COMPACT_ATOMS: atom_id res chain seq x y z
N MET A 1 -0.15 2.70 12.33
CA MET A 1 -0.27 2.58 10.85
C MET A 1 -0.91 3.85 10.24
N VAL A 2 -0.49 5.04 10.70
CA VAL A 2 -1.10 6.34 10.36
C VAL A 2 0.02 7.37 10.11
N THR A 3 0.76 7.22 9.01
CA THR A 3 1.83 8.16 8.62
C THR A 3 1.62 8.72 7.20
N ARG A 4 0.39 8.76 6.69
CA ARG A 4 0.14 9.19 5.29
C ARG A 4 -0.98 10.22 5.11
N THR A 5 -1.28 11.00 6.14
CA THR A 5 -2.25 12.09 6.08
C THR A 5 -1.64 13.41 5.62
N GLN A 6 -0.35 13.61 5.93
CA GLN A 6 0.49 14.66 5.31
C GLN A 6 0.28 14.72 3.78
N CYS A 7 0.04 13.56 3.16
CA CYS A 7 -0.14 13.39 1.73
C CYS A 7 -1.49 13.86 1.14
N ILE A 8 -2.47 14.39 1.90
CA ILE A 8 -3.66 15.08 1.31
C ILE A 8 -3.38 16.59 1.21
N ILE A 9 -2.88 17.19 2.29
CA ILE A 9 -2.54 18.61 2.34
C ILE A 9 -1.43 18.92 1.33
N ASP A 10 -0.38 18.09 1.28
CA ASP A 10 0.75 18.25 0.33
C ASP A 10 0.35 18.13 -1.15
N THR A 11 -0.87 17.68 -1.45
CA THR A 11 -1.35 17.55 -2.84
C THR A 11 -2.15 18.76 -3.33
N GLY A 12 -2.29 19.80 -2.49
CA GLY A 12 -3.15 20.95 -2.76
C GLY A 12 -4.61 20.55 -2.93
N PHE A 13 -5.03 19.43 -2.32
CA PHE A 13 -6.42 18.96 -2.42
C PHE A 13 -7.36 19.87 -1.64
N TYR A 14 -6.91 20.34 -0.47
CA TYR A 14 -7.69 21.18 0.42
C TYR A 14 -8.06 22.52 -0.23
N ASP A 15 -7.05 23.26 -0.70
CA ASP A 15 -7.26 24.58 -1.30
C ASP A 15 -8.18 24.50 -2.53
N ASP A 16 -7.93 23.53 -3.40
CA ASP A 16 -8.80 23.27 -4.56
C ASP A 16 -10.22 22.90 -4.13
N PHE A 17 -10.37 22.05 -3.11
CA PHE A 17 -11.68 21.67 -2.59
C PHE A 17 -12.43 22.90 -2.09
N CYS A 18 -11.82 23.74 -1.26
CA CYS A 18 -12.45 24.96 -0.75
C CYS A 18 -12.85 25.90 -1.89
N SER A 19 -11.96 26.12 -2.86
CA SER A 19 -12.23 26.96 -4.03
C SER A 19 -13.38 26.42 -4.90
N GLU A 20 -13.45 25.11 -5.10
CA GLU A 20 -14.47 24.48 -5.94
C GLU A 20 -15.82 24.37 -5.22
N VAL A 21 -15.81 24.17 -3.90
CA VAL A 21 -17.02 24.24 -3.06
C VAL A 21 -17.64 25.62 -3.15
N ASP A 22 -16.85 26.69 -3.10
CA ASP A 22 -17.39 28.06 -3.15
C ASP A 22 -18.00 28.41 -4.53
N GLN A 23 -17.64 27.68 -5.58
CA GLN A 23 -18.22 27.80 -6.92
C GLN A 23 -19.38 26.82 -7.15
N TYR A 24 -19.67 25.95 -6.19
CA TYR A 24 -20.73 24.97 -6.31
C TYR A 24 -22.10 25.65 -6.18
N SER A 25 -22.96 25.55 -7.20
CA SER A 25 -24.25 26.28 -7.22
C SER A 25 -25.10 26.15 -5.95
N PRO A 26 -25.16 24.98 -5.27
CA PRO A 26 -25.89 24.84 -4.00
C PRO A 26 -25.09 25.22 -2.74
N ALA A 27 -23.88 25.76 -2.85
CA ALA A 27 -22.97 25.99 -1.72
C ALA A 27 -23.55 26.93 -0.65
N CYS A 28 -24.23 28.00 -1.08
CA CYS A 28 -24.84 28.98 -0.18
C CYS A 28 -26.23 28.56 0.32
N ASP A 29 -26.78 27.45 -0.20
CA ASP A 29 -28.10 26.99 0.21
C ASP A 29 -28.01 26.42 1.63
N LEU A 30 -28.99 26.78 2.47
CA LEU A 30 -29.11 26.23 3.81
C LEU A 30 -29.51 24.76 3.71
N ILE A 31 -28.76 23.90 4.41
CA ILE A 31 -29.02 22.47 4.41
C ILE A 31 -30.39 22.20 5.05
N SER A 32 -31.27 21.59 4.26
CA SER A 32 -32.54 21.02 4.70
C SER A 32 -32.50 19.48 4.64
N PRO A 33 -33.40 18.76 5.32
CA PRO A 33 -33.42 17.29 5.28
C PRO A 33 -33.52 16.69 3.87
N SER A 34 -34.23 17.36 2.95
CA SER A 34 -34.29 16.95 1.53
C SER A 34 -32.96 17.17 0.82
N MET A 35 -32.26 18.26 1.13
CA MET A 35 -30.94 18.57 0.60
C MET A 35 -29.88 17.60 1.12
N ILE A 36 -29.91 17.23 2.41
CA ILE A 36 -29.03 16.19 2.99
C ILE A 36 -29.15 14.90 2.19
N LYS A 37 -30.39 14.47 1.94
CA LYS A 37 -30.67 13.24 1.20
C LYS A 37 -30.17 13.31 -0.25
N LEU A 38 -30.27 14.49 -0.88
CA LEU A 38 -29.80 14.71 -2.24
C LEU A 38 -28.27 14.70 -2.33
N GLU A 39 -27.62 15.38 -1.41
CA GLU A 39 -26.18 15.65 -1.43
C GLU A 39 -25.38 14.43 -0.94
N PHE A 40 -25.74 13.91 0.23
CA PHE A 40 -25.00 12.86 0.92
C PHE A 40 -25.63 11.46 0.77
N GLY A 41 -26.88 11.39 0.30
CA GLY A 41 -27.55 10.12 0.03
C GLY A 41 -28.33 9.58 1.24
N ARG A 42 -27.88 8.48 1.85
CA ARG A 42 -28.57 7.95 3.04
C ARG A 42 -28.31 8.90 4.21
N SER A 43 -29.37 9.19 4.95
CA SER A 43 -29.34 10.11 6.09
C SER A 43 -28.46 9.56 7.20
N ASP A 44 -27.23 10.04 7.30
CA ASP A 44 -26.42 9.90 8.51
C ASP A 44 -26.94 10.88 9.54
N SER A 45 -27.21 10.40 10.76
CA SER A 45 -27.65 11.23 11.88
C SER A 45 -26.67 12.39 12.15
N LEU A 46 -25.38 12.17 11.88
CA LEU A 46 -24.33 13.19 12.02
C LEU A 46 -24.51 14.41 11.12
N ILE A 47 -25.18 14.28 9.96
CA ILE A 47 -25.40 15.41 9.04
C ILE A 47 -26.67 16.18 9.43
N GLN A 48 -27.60 15.53 10.15
CA GLN A 48 -28.84 16.17 10.59
C GLN A 48 -28.58 17.30 11.57
N ASP A 49 -27.49 17.21 12.35
CA ASP A 49 -27.06 18.25 13.29
C ASP A 49 -26.62 19.55 12.60
N TYR A 50 -26.33 19.52 11.30
CA TYR A 50 -25.97 20.69 10.48
C TYR A 50 -27.17 21.32 9.75
N THR A 51 -28.40 20.95 10.11
CA THR A 51 -29.59 21.53 9.48
C THR A 51 -29.64 23.03 9.74
N GLY A 52 -29.78 23.83 8.68
CA GLY A 52 -29.78 25.29 8.75
C GLY A 52 -28.42 25.95 8.54
N GLU A 53 -27.34 25.19 8.40
CA GLU A 53 -26.01 25.70 8.02
C GLU A 53 -25.85 25.76 6.49
N PRO A 54 -24.99 26.65 5.94
CA PRO A 54 -24.65 26.66 4.51
C PRO A 54 -23.96 25.36 4.10
N LEU A 55 -24.33 24.80 2.93
CA LEU A 55 -23.73 23.56 2.45
C LEU A 55 -22.19 23.66 2.29
N SER A 56 -21.67 24.83 1.91
CA SER A 56 -20.23 25.08 1.84
C SER A 56 -19.53 24.79 3.16
N ASP A 57 -20.10 25.28 4.25
CA ASP A 57 -19.50 25.26 5.57
C ASP A 57 -19.55 23.84 6.13
N VAL A 58 -20.64 23.12 5.86
CA VAL A 58 -20.75 21.70 6.21
C VAL A 58 -19.76 20.86 5.44
N LEU A 59 -19.61 21.05 4.12
CA LEU A 59 -18.63 20.30 3.32
C LEU A 59 -17.19 20.56 3.77
N LYS A 60 -16.86 21.81 4.11
CA LYS A 60 -15.56 22.21 4.65
C LYS A 60 -15.32 21.61 6.03
N ALA A 61 -16.28 21.72 6.96
CA ALA A 61 -16.20 21.15 8.30
C ALA A 61 -16.02 19.62 8.28
N LEU A 62 -16.73 18.91 7.39
CA LEU A 62 -16.56 17.47 7.20
C LEU A 62 -15.14 17.11 6.71
N LEU A 63 -14.57 17.92 5.81
CA LEU A 63 -13.20 17.72 5.34
C LEU A 63 -12.18 18.03 6.45
N ASP A 64 -12.34 19.15 7.16
CA ASP A 64 -11.47 19.56 8.27
C ASP A 64 -11.44 18.47 9.35
N THR A 65 -12.60 18.02 9.80
CA THR A 65 -12.71 16.96 10.83
C THR A 65 -12.06 15.66 10.34
N THR A 66 -12.24 15.31 9.06
CA THR A 66 -11.59 14.13 8.47
C THR A 66 -10.06 14.27 8.48
N LEU A 67 -9.53 15.45 8.18
CA LEU A 67 -8.09 15.72 8.12
C LEU A 67 -7.46 15.77 9.53
N GLU A 68 -8.13 16.39 10.49
CA GLU A 68 -7.68 16.44 11.88
C GLU A 68 -7.59 15.03 12.48
N ALA A 69 -8.67 14.25 12.38
CA ALA A 69 -8.71 12.88 12.91
C ALA A 69 -7.68 11.95 12.24
N THR A 70 -7.33 12.22 10.98
CA THR A 70 -6.29 11.47 10.29
C THR A 70 -4.88 11.99 10.56
N GLY A 71 -4.73 13.22 11.06
CA GLY A 71 -3.44 13.82 11.45
C GLY A 71 -2.88 13.28 12.77
N VAL A 72 -3.70 12.63 13.59
CA VAL A 72 -3.28 12.02 14.86
C VAL A 72 -2.55 10.70 14.61
N SER A 73 -1.35 10.55 15.18
CA SER A 73 -0.46 9.39 14.95
C SER A 73 -1.06 8.04 15.41
N GLU A 74 -1.96 8.06 16.38
CA GLU A 74 -2.67 6.89 16.91
C GLU A 74 -4.09 7.28 17.32
N MET A 75 -5.11 6.73 16.64
CA MET A 75 -6.49 6.78 17.13
C MET A 75 -6.63 5.74 18.25
N GLN A 76 -6.96 6.19 19.45
CA GLN A 76 -7.01 5.33 20.64
C GLN A 76 -8.40 4.70 20.86
N ASP A 77 -9.43 5.21 20.18
CA ASP A 77 -10.82 4.82 20.40
C ASP A 77 -11.51 4.31 19.12
N VAL A 78 -12.31 3.24 19.30
CA VAL A 78 -13.12 2.62 18.24
C VAL A 78 -14.26 3.55 17.82
N GLU A 79 -14.87 4.30 18.76
CA GLU A 79 -15.95 5.24 18.42
C GLU A 79 -15.43 6.37 17.53
N GLU A 80 -14.25 6.90 17.86
CA GLU A 80 -13.56 7.90 17.05
C GLU A 80 -13.27 7.36 15.63
N PHE A 81 -12.80 6.11 15.52
CA PHE A 81 -12.54 5.48 14.22
C PHE A 81 -13.83 5.26 13.41
N VAL A 82 -14.93 4.88 14.06
CA VAL A 82 -16.25 4.76 13.43
C VAL A 82 -16.75 6.13 12.95
N GLY A 83 -16.58 7.18 13.77
CA GLY A 83 -16.91 8.56 13.40
C GLY A 83 -16.13 9.00 12.15
N LEU A 84 -14.81 8.81 12.14
CA LEU A 84 -13.97 9.10 10.98
C LEU A 84 -14.40 8.31 9.73
N TYR A 85 -14.72 7.01 9.89
CA TYR A 85 -15.26 6.21 8.79
C TYR A 85 -16.53 6.82 8.21
N ILE A 86 -17.48 7.21 9.06
CA ILE A 86 -18.76 7.79 8.62
C ILE A 86 -18.51 9.09 7.86
N LEU A 87 -17.74 10.01 8.46
CA LEU A 87 -17.43 11.32 7.87
C LEU A 87 -16.74 11.18 6.52
N ALA A 88 -15.66 10.41 6.47
CA ALA A 88 -14.88 10.23 5.24
C ALA A 88 -15.71 9.53 4.15
N SER A 89 -16.49 8.50 4.50
CA SER A 89 -17.37 7.76 3.57
C SER A 89 -18.48 8.65 3.01
N THR A 90 -19.11 9.45 3.86
CA THR A 90 -20.11 10.44 3.50
C THR A 90 -19.54 11.46 2.52
N LEU A 91 -18.40 12.06 2.86
CA LEU A 91 -17.76 13.05 2.00
C LEU A 91 -17.35 12.43 0.65
N ALA A 92 -16.73 11.25 0.65
CA ALA A 92 -16.30 10.57 -0.58
C ALA A 92 -17.44 10.23 -1.56
N ARG A 93 -18.67 10.16 -1.05
CA ARG A 93 -19.88 9.78 -1.81
C ARG A 93 -20.80 10.96 -2.09
N CYS A 94 -20.49 12.15 -1.57
CA CYS A 94 -21.32 13.33 -1.78
C CYS A 94 -21.45 13.66 -3.27
N ARG A 95 -22.51 14.39 -3.62
CA ARG A 95 -22.80 14.76 -5.00
C ARG A 95 -21.80 15.80 -5.51
N PHE A 96 -21.35 16.73 -4.67
CA PHE A 96 -20.33 17.73 -4.96
C PHE A 96 -19.06 17.07 -5.54
N LEU A 97 -18.43 16.14 -4.82
CA LEU A 97 -17.22 15.47 -5.30
C LEU A 97 -17.46 14.69 -6.60
N ARG A 98 -18.63 14.05 -6.74
CA ARG A 98 -18.99 13.36 -7.99
C ARG A 98 -19.10 14.33 -9.17
N LEU A 99 -19.63 15.53 -8.97
CA LEU A 99 -19.71 16.56 -10.00
C LEU A 99 -18.34 17.13 -10.32
N TRP A 100 -17.56 17.52 -9.30
CA TRP A 100 -16.20 18.05 -9.49
C TRP A 100 -15.31 17.08 -10.29
N SER A 101 -15.39 15.78 -9.99
CA SER A 101 -14.64 14.73 -10.71
C SER A 101 -14.99 14.58 -12.20
N ARG A 102 -16.08 15.19 -12.66
CA ARG A 102 -16.53 15.18 -14.07
C ARG A 102 -16.20 16.49 -14.80
N THR A 103 -15.92 17.56 -14.06
CA THR A 103 -15.72 18.90 -14.62
C THR A 103 -14.30 19.09 -15.14
N THR A 104 -13.28 18.59 -14.41
CA THR A 104 -11.87 18.77 -14.78
C THR A 104 -11.07 17.48 -14.62
N GLU A 105 -10.04 17.27 -15.44
CA GLU A 105 -9.13 16.12 -15.32
C GLU A 105 -8.33 16.16 -14.01
N VAL A 106 -7.90 17.36 -13.59
CA VAL A 106 -7.20 17.54 -12.30
C VAL A 106 -8.12 17.21 -11.13
N GLY A 107 -9.37 17.70 -11.16
CA GLY A 107 -10.41 17.36 -10.19
C GLY A 107 -10.71 15.86 -10.19
N HIS A 108 -10.79 15.24 -11.37
CA HIS A 108 -10.96 13.79 -11.50
C HIS A 108 -9.88 13.03 -10.73
N GLN A 109 -8.60 13.35 -10.97
CA GLN A 109 -7.47 12.68 -10.33
C GLN A 109 -7.46 12.91 -8.81
N LYS A 110 -7.70 14.15 -8.38
CA LYS A 110 -7.74 14.55 -6.97
C LYS A 110 -8.87 13.86 -6.21
N VAL A 111 -10.10 13.92 -6.72
CA VAL A 111 -11.27 13.26 -6.12
C VAL A 111 -11.09 11.74 -6.12
N GLN A 112 -10.63 11.15 -7.22
CA GLN A 112 -10.40 9.71 -7.29
C GLN A 112 -9.34 9.26 -6.27
N ARG A 113 -8.30 10.05 -6.04
CA ARG A 113 -7.29 9.77 -5.01
C ARG A 113 -7.90 9.80 -3.61
N PHE A 114 -8.70 10.82 -3.29
CA PHE A 114 -9.43 10.91 -2.03
C PHE A 114 -10.36 9.71 -1.84
N GLN A 115 -11.23 9.41 -2.80
CA GLN A 115 -12.15 8.27 -2.77
C GLN A 115 -11.44 6.92 -2.61
N ARG A 116 -10.30 6.72 -3.28
CA ARG A 116 -9.48 5.50 -3.10
C ARG A 116 -8.94 5.38 -1.68
N ARG A 117 -8.52 6.50 -1.07
CA ARG A 117 -8.03 6.52 0.32
C ARG A 117 -9.16 6.24 1.30
N THR A 118 -10.29 6.93 1.15
CA THR A 118 -11.49 6.66 1.96
C THR A 118 -11.92 5.20 1.82
N LYS A 119 -11.98 4.64 0.60
CA LYS A 119 -12.33 3.23 0.42
C LYS A 119 -11.40 2.29 1.20
N LYS A 120 -10.10 2.58 1.26
CA LYS A 120 -9.16 1.78 2.07
C LYS A 120 -9.46 1.88 3.57
N LEU A 121 -9.80 3.08 4.06
CA LEU A 121 -10.25 3.28 5.44
C LEU A 121 -11.53 2.47 5.71
N CYS A 122 -12.54 2.59 4.85
CA CYS A 122 -13.83 1.92 5.02
C CYS A 122 -13.73 0.40 5.08
N ARG A 123 -12.77 -0.21 4.38
CA ARG A 123 -12.54 -1.66 4.43
C ARG A 123 -12.27 -2.18 5.85
N TYR A 124 -11.64 -1.38 6.72
CA TYR A 124 -11.39 -1.80 8.10
C TYR A 124 -12.67 -1.99 8.92
N ILE A 125 -13.77 -1.35 8.52
CA ILE A 125 -15.08 -1.54 9.15
C ILE A 125 -15.92 -2.52 8.32
N ASP A 126 -16.12 -2.21 7.04
CA ASP A 126 -17.02 -2.96 6.16
C ASP A 126 -16.56 -4.41 5.94
N ASP A 127 -15.28 -4.61 5.61
CA ASP A 127 -14.74 -5.95 5.30
C ASP A 127 -14.54 -6.75 6.59
N VAL A 128 -14.10 -6.11 7.68
CA VAL A 128 -13.97 -6.78 8.99
C VAL A 128 -15.34 -7.20 9.52
N HIS A 129 -16.35 -6.34 9.43
CA HIS A 129 -17.71 -6.70 9.82
C HIS A 129 -18.27 -7.85 8.98
N SER A 130 -18.03 -7.80 7.66
CA SER A 130 -18.40 -8.89 6.74
C SER A 130 -17.69 -10.20 7.08
N LEU A 131 -16.41 -10.15 7.41
CA LEU A 131 -15.59 -11.28 7.83
C LEU A 131 -16.12 -11.89 9.15
N LEU A 132 -16.39 -11.06 10.16
CA LEU A 132 -16.96 -11.51 11.44
C LEU A 132 -18.34 -12.16 11.24
N LYS A 133 -19.18 -11.59 10.39
CA LYS A 133 -20.48 -12.17 10.04
C LYS A 133 -20.33 -13.51 9.32
N GLY A 134 -19.35 -13.63 8.41
CA GLY A 134 -18.99 -14.89 7.75
C GLY A 134 -18.54 -15.95 8.75
N ALA A 135 -17.62 -15.61 9.65
CA ALA A 135 -17.09 -16.53 10.66
C ALA A 135 -18.18 -17.07 11.60
N LYS A 136 -19.09 -16.20 12.05
CA LYS A 136 -20.26 -16.61 12.85
C LYS A 136 -21.12 -17.63 12.12
N ARG A 137 -21.31 -17.49 10.80
CA ARG A 137 -22.06 -18.45 9.97
C ARG A 137 -21.34 -19.78 9.81
N LEU A 138 -20.01 -19.76 9.79
CA LEU A 138 -19.16 -20.95 9.63
C LEU A 138 -18.85 -21.67 10.95
N GLY A 139 -19.50 -21.28 12.05
CA GLY A 139 -19.57 -22.09 13.28
C GLY A 139 -18.41 -21.91 14.26
N GLY A 140 -17.66 -20.81 14.22
CA GLY A 140 -16.64 -20.58 15.24
C GLY A 140 -15.86 -19.26 15.12
N PRO A 141 -15.03 -18.96 16.13
CA PRO A 141 -14.12 -17.82 16.09
C PRO A 141 -13.08 -17.98 14.98
N ILE A 142 -12.66 -16.86 14.40
CA ILE A 142 -11.56 -16.83 13.42
C ILE A 142 -10.27 -17.15 14.16
N LYS A 143 -9.73 -18.34 13.91
CA LYS A 143 -8.39 -18.70 14.37
C LYS A 143 -7.38 -17.81 13.65
N HIS A 144 -6.55 -17.13 14.42
CA HIS A 144 -5.49 -16.29 13.90
C HIS A 144 -4.19 -16.60 14.63
N ARG A 145 -3.07 -16.36 13.95
CA ARG A 145 -1.73 -16.50 14.50
C ARG A 145 -0.88 -15.37 13.92
N TRP A 146 -0.11 -14.73 14.79
CA TRP A 146 0.95 -13.81 14.37
C TRP A 146 2.16 -14.63 13.92
N VAL A 147 2.62 -14.39 12.69
CA VAL A 147 3.86 -14.95 12.17
C VAL A 147 4.96 -13.93 12.41
N THR A 148 5.87 -14.25 13.32
CA THR A 148 6.99 -13.38 13.68
C THR A 148 8.30 -13.96 13.17
N ASP A 149 9.39 -13.18 13.23
CA ASP A 149 10.71 -13.63 12.81
C ASP A 149 11.22 -14.77 13.74
N GLU A 150 10.88 -14.72 15.03
CA GLU A 150 11.22 -15.78 16.00
C GLU A 150 10.48 -17.09 15.68
N ALA A 151 9.26 -17.02 15.15
CA ALA A 151 8.51 -18.19 14.69
C ALA A 151 9.17 -18.88 13.47
N LEU A 152 10.10 -18.19 12.81
CA LEU A 152 10.95 -18.73 11.75
C LEU A 152 12.33 -19.16 12.27
N GLY A 153 12.61 -18.98 13.56
CA GLY A 153 13.90 -19.24 14.19
C GLY A 153 14.93 -18.13 13.97
N ILE A 154 14.50 -16.92 13.63
CA ILE A 154 15.35 -15.74 13.45
C ILE A 154 15.26 -14.92 14.73
N GLN A 155 16.37 -14.71 15.42
CA GLN A 155 16.39 -13.86 16.62
C GLN A 155 16.59 -12.39 16.25
N LEU A 156 16.06 -11.48 17.07
CA LEU A 156 16.12 -10.02 16.84
C LEU A 156 17.55 -9.46 16.87
N ASP A 157 18.43 -10.06 17.66
CA ASP A 157 19.86 -9.75 17.72
C ASP A 157 20.67 -10.35 16.56
N GLU A 158 20.06 -11.25 15.79
CA GLU A 158 20.64 -11.88 14.61
C GLU A 158 20.19 -11.22 13.29
N GLN A 159 19.40 -10.14 13.36
CA GLN A 159 19.10 -9.32 12.19
C GLN A 159 20.40 -8.65 11.75
N GLU A 160 21.05 -9.22 10.74
CA GLU A 160 22.32 -8.72 10.24
C GLU A 160 22.08 -7.40 9.51
N ASP A 161 22.55 -6.34 10.13
CA ASP A 161 22.80 -5.07 9.49
C ASP A 161 23.88 -5.26 8.43
N ILE A 162 23.50 -5.06 7.16
CA ILE A 162 24.46 -5.16 6.07
C ILE A 162 25.27 -3.88 6.03
N ARG A 163 26.58 -4.02 6.24
CA ARG A 163 27.51 -2.93 6.01
C ARG A 163 27.84 -2.83 4.52
N ILE A 164 27.48 -1.71 3.91
CA ILE A 164 27.95 -1.35 2.58
C ILE A 164 29.43 -0.99 2.69
N HIS A 165 30.28 -1.83 2.12
CA HIS A 165 31.73 -1.63 2.13
C HIS A 165 32.20 -0.56 1.13
N ALA A 166 31.57 0.62 1.12
CA ALA A 166 31.96 1.75 0.29
C ALA A 166 31.94 3.04 1.13
N GLU A 167 32.99 3.84 0.99
CA GLU A 167 33.14 5.12 1.69
C GLU A 167 32.19 6.17 1.15
N THR A 168 31.84 6.07 -0.13
CA THR A 168 30.95 7.01 -0.82
C THR A 168 29.87 6.29 -1.63
N PRO A 169 28.73 6.96 -1.89
CA PRO A 169 27.72 6.45 -2.83
C PRO A 169 28.31 6.18 -4.23
N LEU A 170 29.24 7.03 -4.68
CA LEU A 170 29.90 6.90 -5.98
C LEU A 170 30.70 5.60 -6.07
N GLU A 171 31.46 5.28 -5.02
CA GLU A 171 32.20 4.04 -4.95
C GLU A 171 31.27 2.82 -4.96
N ALA A 172 30.15 2.87 -4.21
CA ALA A 172 29.16 1.80 -4.19
C ALA A 172 28.55 1.55 -5.58
N VAL A 173 28.17 2.62 -6.27
CA VAL A 173 27.60 2.58 -7.63
C VAL A 173 28.60 2.03 -8.64
N HIS A 174 29.85 2.48 -8.58
CA HIS A 174 30.93 2.00 -9.45
C HIS A 174 31.16 0.50 -9.26
N ARG A 175 31.22 0.04 -8.00
CA ARG A 175 31.35 -1.40 -7.69
C ARG A 175 30.16 -2.22 -8.18
N ALA A 176 28.94 -1.67 -8.07
CA ALA A 176 27.74 -2.35 -8.53
C ALA A 176 27.59 -2.36 -10.06
N SER A 177 28.39 -1.57 -10.80
CA SER A 177 28.35 -1.44 -12.27
C SER A 177 26.96 -1.09 -12.81
N VAL A 178 26.16 -0.32 -12.04
CA VAL A 178 24.77 -0.01 -12.39
C VAL A 178 24.65 1.29 -13.18
N LEU A 179 25.49 2.29 -12.90
CA LEU A 179 25.46 3.62 -13.53
C LEU A 179 26.89 4.08 -13.85
N THR A 180 27.04 4.92 -14.87
CA THR A 180 28.30 5.63 -15.14
C THR A 180 28.49 6.80 -14.17
N SER A 181 29.73 7.29 -14.02
CA SER A 181 30.02 8.46 -13.16
C SER A 181 29.21 9.68 -13.57
N GLN A 182 29.06 9.93 -14.87
CA GLN A 182 28.26 11.03 -15.42
C GLN A 182 26.77 10.91 -15.05
N GLN A 183 26.18 9.72 -15.16
CA GLN A 183 24.78 9.49 -14.78
C GLN A 183 24.54 9.71 -13.29
N LEU A 184 25.54 9.41 -12.45
CA LEU A 184 25.44 9.64 -11.01
C LEU A 184 25.57 11.12 -10.65
N GLU A 185 26.44 11.88 -11.33
CA GLU A 185 26.54 13.33 -11.17
C GLU A 185 25.21 14.01 -11.53
N GLU A 186 24.61 13.65 -12.67
CA GLU A 186 23.28 14.14 -13.04
C GLU A 186 22.20 13.77 -12.02
N LEU A 187 22.28 12.57 -11.43
CA LEU A 187 21.35 12.15 -10.39
C LEU A 187 21.54 12.94 -9.10
N ASN A 188 22.79 13.22 -8.71
CA ASN A 188 23.12 14.01 -7.53
C ASN A 188 22.63 15.46 -7.68
N GLU A 189 22.80 16.07 -8.84
CA GLU A 189 22.29 17.41 -9.14
C GLU A 189 20.75 17.48 -9.06
N ARG A 190 20.07 16.48 -9.64
CA ARG A 190 18.61 16.43 -9.66
C ARG A 190 17.99 16.03 -8.32
N LYS A 191 18.66 15.16 -7.57
CA LYS A 191 18.15 14.51 -6.34
C LYS A 191 19.27 14.29 -5.32
N PRO A 192 19.78 15.37 -4.69
CA PRO A 192 20.91 15.28 -3.75
C PRO A 192 20.59 14.41 -2.52
N SER A 193 19.32 14.30 -2.14
CA SER A 193 18.86 13.46 -1.02
C SER A 193 19.00 11.96 -1.23
N ILE A 194 19.19 11.49 -2.48
CA ILE A 194 19.47 10.07 -2.76
C ILE A 194 20.92 9.73 -2.40
N VAL A 195 21.80 10.71 -2.51
CA VAL A 195 23.26 10.56 -2.34
C VAL A 195 23.68 10.93 -0.91
N GLN A 196 22.94 11.83 -0.24
CA GLN A 196 23.24 12.27 1.12
C GLN A 196 22.01 12.36 2.03
N PRO A 197 22.11 11.96 3.31
CA PRO A 197 23.31 11.41 3.96
C PRO A 197 23.60 9.96 3.52
N TRP A 198 24.87 9.65 3.24
CA TRP A 198 25.29 8.30 2.89
C TRP A 198 25.22 7.39 4.11
N GLN A 199 24.34 6.38 4.05
CA GLN A 199 24.22 5.37 5.09
C GLN A 199 25.03 4.14 4.67
N GLN A 200 26.06 3.81 5.46
CA GLN A 200 26.88 2.61 5.26
C GLN A 200 26.29 1.37 5.89
N THR A 201 25.20 1.49 6.64
CA THR A 201 24.55 0.39 7.33
C THR A 201 23.11 0.33 6.86
N VAL A 202 22.68 -0.84 6.39
CA VAL A 202 21.32 -1.09 5.95
C VAL A 202 20.71 -2.17 6.83
N HIS A 203 19.65 -1.82 7.53
CA HIS A 203 18.86 -2.77 8.29
C HIS A 203 18.12 -3.71 7.34
N THR A 204 18.33 -5.00 7.50
CA THR A 204 17.60 -6.02 6.74
C THR A 204 16.26 -6.34 7.42
N CYS A 205 15.26 -6.70 6.64
CA CYS A 205 14.01 -7.19 7.19
C CYS A 205 13.36 -8.23 6.27
N LEU A 206 12.63 -9.16 6.87
CA LEU A 206 11.75 -10.05 6.11
C LEU A 206 10.40 -9.38 5.92
N HIS A 207 9.96 -9.27 4.68
CA HIS A 207 8.64 -8.77 4.37
C HIS A 207 7.55 -9.75 4.81
N ALA A 208 6.39 -9.23 5.19
CA ALA A 208 5.30 -10.02 5.75
C ALA A 208 4.83 -11.15 4.82
N GLU A 209 4.81 -10.91 3.51
CA GLU A 209 4.48 -11.92 2.51
C GLU A 209 5.43 -13.11 2.59
N LEU A 210 6.73 -12.83 2.62
CA LEU A 210 7.76 -13.86 2.69
C LEU A 210 7.70 -14.60 4.02
N ARG A 211 7.46 -13.90 5.15
CA ARG A 211 7.27 -14.56 6.45
C ARG A 211 6.13 -15.57 6.42
N ILE A 212 4.98 -15.21 5.85
CA ILE A 212 3.82 -16.08 5.73
C ILE A 212 4.19 -17.33 4.91
N ILE A 213 4.83 -17.14 3.76
CA ILE A 213 5.20 -18.25 2.88
C ILE A 213 6.25 -19.14 3.54
N LEU A 214 7.27 -18.58 4.16
CA LEU A 214 8.31 -19.35 4.85
C LEU A 214 7.76 -20.11 6.07
N HIS A 215 6.73 -19.60 6.75
CA HIS A 215 6.11 -20.27 7.89
C HIS A 215 5.15 -21.38 7.45
N PHE A 216 4.23 -21.08 6.53
CA PHE A 216 3.15 -21.99 6.14
C PHE A 216 3.46 -22.85 4.92
N GLY A 217 4.35 -22.39 4.03
CA GLY A 217 4.78 -23.14 2.84
C GLY A 217 5.54 -24.43 3.16
N ARG A 218 5.92 -24.63 4.43
CA ARG A 218 6.55 -25.84 4.96
C ARG A 218 5.54 -26.92 5.37
N VAL A 219 4.30 -26.55 5.64
CA VAL A 219 3.29 -27.49 6.14
C VAL A 219 2.63 -28.13 4.94
N SER A 220 2.88 -29.43 4.73
CA SER A 220 2.05 -30.23 3.82
C SER A 220 0.65 -30.25 4.39
N MET A 221 -0.20 -29.32 3.93
CA MET A 221 -1.63 -29.37 4.18
C MET A 221 -2.12 -30.60 3.42
N SER A 222 -2.22 -31.71 4.15
CA SER A 222 -2.63 -33.01 3.65
C SER A 222 -4.10 -32.95 3.23
N GLY A 223 -4.34 -32.46 2.02
CA GLY A 223 -5.64 -32.38 1.39
C GLY A 223 -5.48 -31.98 -0.08
N PRO A 224 -6.07 -32.72 -1.05
CA PRO A 224 -5.95 -32.43 -2.48
C PRO A 224 -6.73 -31.18 -2.95
N GLU A 225 -7.41 -30.45 -2.06
CA GLU A 225 -8.40 -29.43 -2.48
C GLU A 225 -7.91 -27.98 -2.44
N ASP A 226 -6.85 -27.63 -1.71
CA ASP A 226 -6.43 -26.22 -1.53
C ASP A 226 -4.95 -25.96 -1.89
N LEU A 227 -4.59 -26.25 -3.15
CA LEU A 227 -3.27 -25.89 -3.69
C LEU A 227 -3.07 -24.37 -3.78
N TYR A 228 -4.15 -23.59 -3.86
CA TYR A 228 -4.09 -22.13 -3.98
C TYR A 228 -4.31 -21.45 -2.63
N GLN A 229 -3.32 -20.68 -2.19
CA GLN A 229 -3.34 -20.00 -0.90
C GLN A 229 -3.27 -18.48 -1.09
N PRO A 230 -4.36 -17.73 -0.77
CA PRO A 230 -4.37 -16.29 -0.94
C PRO A 230 -3.62 -15.59 0.21
N ILE A 231 -2.82 -14.57 -0.15
CA ILE A 231 -2.20 -13.64 0.78
C ILE A 231 -2.92 -12.29 0.65
N GLY A 232 -3.62 -11.89 1.72
CA GLY A 232 -4.26 -10.59 1.82
C GLY A 232 -3.24 -9.49 2.09
N LEU A 233 -3.22 -8.45 1.25
CA LEU A 233 -2.28 -7.33 1.36
C LEU A 233 -3.00 -5.98 1.43
N SER A 234 -2.49 -5.07 2.26
CA SER A 234 -3.00 -3.68 2.36
C SER A 234 -2.46 -2.77 1.24
N LYS A 235 -1.36 -3.18 0.60
CA LYS A 235 -0.68 -2.53 -0.52
C LYS A 235 -0.25 -3.61 -1.53
N PRO A 236 0.07 -3.25 -2.79
CA PRO A 236 0.72 -4.20 -3.69
C PRO A 236 1.99 -4.78 -3.06
N SER A 237 2.33 -6.03 -3.40
CA SER A 237 3.64 -6.59 -3.03
C SER A 237 4.76 -5.69 -3.56
N CYS A 238 5.86 -5.59 -2.82
CA CYS A 238 7.06 -4.99 -3.39
C CYS A 238 7.58 -5.85 -4.55
N LEU A 239 8.46 -5.28 -5.39
CA LEU A 239 9.05 -5.99 -6.53
C LEU A 239 9.70 -7.32 -6.10
N CYS A 240 10.46 -7.30 -5.00
CA CYS A 240 11.15 -8.47 -4.50
C CYS A 240 10.20 -9.57 -4.02
N CYS A 241 9.17 -9.22 -3.23
CA CYS A 241 8.14 -10.17 -2.81
C CYS A 241 7.43 -10.78 -4.03
N ALA A 242 7.06 -9.96 -5.02
CA ALA A 242 6.37 -10.44 -6.21
C ALA A 242 7.24 -11.43 -7.02
N LEU A 243 8.52 -11.09 -7.22
CA LEU A 243 9.48 -11.98 -7.91
C LEU A 243 9.71 -13.26 -7.11
N TRP A 244 9.83 -13.16 -5.79
CA TRP A 244 10.06 -14.32 -4.92
C TRP A 244 8.86 -15.26 -4.90
N ILE A 245 7.64 -14.73 -4.76
CA ILE A 245 6.38 -15.50 -4.86
C ILE A 245 6.30 -16.23 -6.21
N SER A 246 6.62 -15.53 -7.30
CA SER A 246 6.66 -16.13 -8.63
C SER A 246 7.71 -17.23 -8.74
N ALA A 247 8.92 -17.01 -8.21
CA ALA A 247 9.99 -17.99 -8.21
C ALA A 247 9.62 -19.24 -7.42
N TYR A 248 9.03 -19.06 -6.22
CA TYR A 248 8.53 -20.12 -5.34
C TYR A 248 7.46 -20.94 -6.05
N ASN A 249 6.44 -20.28 -6.61
CA ASN A 249 5.37 -20.96 -7.33
C ASN A 249 5.92 -21.78 -8.51
N ASN A 250 7.01 -21.38 -9.14
CA ASN A 250 7.59 -22.11 -10.27
C ASN A 250 8.44 -23.34 -9.84
N VAL A 251 8.66 -23.59 -8.55
CA VAL A 251 9.32 -24.81 -8.07
C VAL A 251 8.34 -25.98 -8.14
N ARG A 252 8.68 -27.02 -8.92
CA ARG A 252 7.78 -28.15 -9.22
C ARG A 252 7.43 -29.01 -8.02
N ASP A 253 8.33 -29.10 -7.04
CA ASP A 253 8.17 -29.98 -5.87
C ASP A 253 7.38 -29.32 -4.72
N LEU A 254 6.96 -28.07 -4.88
CA LEU A 254 6.15 -27.35 -3.89
C LEU A 254 4.66 -27.46 -4.25
N SER A 255 3.86 -27.95 -3.31
CA SER A 255 2.43 -28.18 -3.50
C SER A 255 1.60 -26.89 -3.40
N ILE A 256 2.08 -25.87 -2.69
CA ILE A 256 1.33 -24.65 -2.44
C ILE A 256 1.66 -23.59 -3.50
N ARG A 257 0.61 -23.02 -4.09
CA ARG A 257 0.61 -21.87 -5.00
C ARG A 257 0.10 -20.65 -4.25
N TRP A 258 0.97 -19.68 -4.02
CA TRP A 258 0.63 -18.45 -3.33
C TRP A 258 0.09 -17.41 -4.31
N GLU A 259 -1.05 -16.82 -3.98
CA GLU A 259 -1.68 -15.78 -4.79
C GLU A 259 -1.82 -14.48 -4.00
N THR A 260 -1.60 -13.36 -4.67
CA THR A 260 -1.87 -12.03 -4.12
C THR A 260 -2.86 -11.31 -5.03
N LEU A 261 -3.73 -10.48 -4.44
CA LEU A 261 -4.69 -9.67 -5.21
C LEU A 261 -4.01 -8.60 -6.09
N SER A 262 -2.74 -8.25 -5.85
CA SER A 262 -2.04 -7.23 -6.64
C SER A 262 -1.38 -7.83 -7.86
N HIS A 263 -2.19 -8.06 -8.88
CA HIS A 263 -1.71 -8.84 -10.01
C HIS A 263 -0.67 -8.14 -10.91
N TYR A 264 -0.48 -6.81 -10.88
CA TYR A 264 0.16 -6.17 -12.05
C TYR A 264 1.14 -5.00 -11.85
N LYS A 265 1.34 -4.47 -10.64
CA LYS A 265 2.37 -3.43 -10.43
C LYS A 265 2.95 -3.51 -9.03
N PRO A 266 4.25 -3.81 -8.89
CA PRO A 266 4.89 -3.83 -7.59
C PRO A 266 4.85 -2.43 -6.96
N ASP A 267 4.82 -2.39 -5.63
CA ASP A 267 4.94 -1.12 -4.91
C ASP A 267 6.25 -0.43 -5.33
N VAL A 268 6.16 0.87 -5.60
CA VAL A 268 7.30 1.70 -6.01
C VAL A 268 8.32 1.85 -4.88
N ASN A 269 7.91 1.64 -3.63
CA ASN A 269 8.76 1.65 -2.45
C ASN A 269 9.30 0.24 -2.16
N TRP A 270 9.92 -0.40 -3.14
CA TRP A 270 10.49 -1.72 -2.96
C TRP A 270 11.90 -1.65 -2.33
N ALA A 271 12.19 -2.58 -1.43
CA ALA A 271 13.50 -2.74 -0.80
C ALA A 271 14.40 -3.62 -1.67
N LEU A 272 15.72 -3.42 -1.62
CA LEU A 272 16.68 -4.32 -2.27
C LEU A 272 16.69 -5.68 -1.57
N THR A 273 16.92 -6.75 -2.33
CA THR A 273 17.05 -8.09 -1.76
C THR A 273 18.43 -8.31 -1.17
N ALA A 274 18.46 -8.83 0.05
CA ALA A 274 19.59 -9.59 0.57
C ALA A 274 19.33 -11.09 0.34
N TYR A 275 20.38 -11.90 0.37
CA TYR A 275 20.23 -13.35 0.43
C TYR A 275 19.39 -13.71 1.67
N ALA A 276 18.45 -14.62 1.50
CA ALA A 276 17.59 -15.11 2.56
C ALA A 276 18.43 -15.83 3.62
N CYS A 277 17.96 -15.73 4.88
CA CYS A 277 18.68 -16.26 6.03
C CYS A 277 18.98 -17.77 5.86
N PRO A 278 20.26 -18.19 5.90
CA PRO A 278 20.67 -19.59 5.65
C PRO A 278 20.15 -20.58 6.70
N LYS A 279 19.55 -20.09 7.79
CA LYS A 279 18.95 -20.90 8.85
C LYS A 279 17.60 -21.50 8.47
N VAL A 280 16.99 -21.05 7.38
CA VAL A 280 15.76 -21.65 6.86
C VAL A 280 16.08 -22.94 6.12
N GLN A 281 15.72 -24.06 6.73
CA GLN A 281 15.97 -25.41 6.19
C GLN A 281 14.91 -25.82 5.14
N ASN A 282 15.28 -26.74 4.25
CA ASN A 282 14.39 -27.47 3.32
C ASN A 282 13.81 -26.71 2.11
N LEU A 283 14.28 -25.49 1.85
CA LEU A 283 14.06 -24.78 0.59
C LEU A 283 15.41 -24.43 0.00
N ASP A 284 15.58 -24.58 -1.31
CA ASP A 284 16.72 -24.01 -2.01
C ASP A 284 16.53 -22.49 -2.13
N LEU A 285 16.73 -21.82 -1.00
CA LEU A 285 16.61 -20.38 -0.89
C LEU A 285 17.59 -19.67 -1.81
N TRP A 286 18.78 -20.25 -2.01
CA TRP A 286 19.77 -19.72 -2.92
C TRP A 286 19.22 -19.61 -4.35
N ALA A 287 18.62 -20.68 -4.86
CA ALA A 287 18.01 -20.66 -6.20
C ALA A 287 16.85 -19.67 -6.32
N LEU A 288 16.07 -19.48 -5.24
CA LEU A 288 15.01 -18.47 -5.20
C LEU A 288 15.59 -17.05 -5.21
N ASP A 289 16.58 -16.79 -4.38
CA ASP A 289 17.24 -15.48 -4.26
C ASP A 289 17.94 -15.09 -5.56
N GLU A 290 18.63 -16.03 -6.23
CA GLU A 290 19.23 -15.76 -7.53
C GLU A 290 18.20 -15.33 -8.58
N LYS A 291 17.03 -16.00 -8.62
CA LYS A 291 15.94 -15.61 -9.52
C LYS A 291 15.44 -14.19 -9.22
N VAL A 292 15.34 -13.82 -7.94
CA VAL A 292 14.91 -12.49 -7.54
C VAL A 292 15.97 -11.44 -7.87
N VAL A 293 17.24 -11.67 -7.54
CA VAL A 293 18.36 -10.76 -7.88
C VAL A 293 18.45 -10.54 -9.39
N SER A 294 18.34 -11.60 -10.18
CA SER A 294 18.30 -11.53 -11.65
C SER A 294 17.09 -10.73 -12.15
N GLY A 295 15.91 -10.95 -11.56
CA GLY A 295 14.69 -10.20 -11.87
C GLY A 295 14.83 -8.70 -11.58
N VAL A 296 15.37 -8.35 -10.42
CA VAL A 296 15.64 -6.96 -10.01
C VAL A 296 16.63 -6.30 -10.95
N ARG A 297 17.74 -6.97 -11.30
CA ARG A 297 18.74 -6.44 -12.23
C ARG A 297 18.12 -6.16 -13.61
N ARG A 298 17.32 -7.08 -14.14
CA ARG A 298 16.60 -6.88 -15.41
C ARG A 298 15.62 -5.71 -15.34
N TRP A 299 14.93 -5.54 -14.21
CA TRP A 299 14.00 -4.42 -14.00
C TRP A 299 14.75 -3.07 -13.98
N LEU A 300 15.86 -2.98 -13.24
CA LEU A 300 16.68 -1.77 -13.14
C LEU A 300 17.26 -1.34 -14.50
N LEU A 301 17.82 -2.29 -15.27
CA LEU A 301 18.36 -2.01 -16.60
C LEU A 301 17.29 -1.44 -17.55
N ARG A 302 16.05 -1.93 -17.46
CA ARG A 302 14.93 -1.45 -18.29
C ARG A 302 14.36 -0.12 -17.82
N TYR A 303 14.39 0.15 -16.51
CA TYR A 303 14.01 1.45 -15.96
C TYR A 303 15.03 2.52 -16.39
N ALA A 304 16.33 2.21 -16.33
CA ALA A 304 17.40 3.07 -16.81
C ALA A 304 17.34 3.33 -18.33
N SER A 305 16.78 2.40 -19.13
CA SER A 305 16.61 2.59 -20.57
C SER A 305 15.37 3.40 -20.98
N GLY A 306 14.63 3.98 -20.02
CA GLY A 306 13.48 4.87 -20.30
C GLY A 306 12.24 4.18 -20.86
N ILE A 307 12.18 2.84 -20.83
CA ILE A 307 11.02 2.08 -21.31
C ILE A 307 10.01 1.98 -20.16
N GLU A 308 9.22 3.03 -19.93
CA GLU A 308 8.07 2.96 -19.04
C GLU A 308 6.99 2.07 -19.67
N SER A 309 6.80 0.85 -19.16
CA SER A 309 5.65 0.03 -19.56
C SER A 309 5.24 -0.95 -18.48
N ALA A 310 4.15 -0.62 -17.78
CA ALA A 310 3.46 -1.47 -16.81
C ALA A 310 2.98 -2.83 -17.36
N ARG A 311 3.08 -3.06 -18.68
CA ARG A 311 2.71 -4.33 -19.35
C ARG A 311 3.78 -5.44 -19.30
N MET A 312 5.00 -5.16 -18.82
CA MET A 312 6.15 -6.05 -19.05
C MET A 312 6.45 -7.11 -17.98
N LEU A 313 5.73 -7.14 -16.85
CA LEU A 313 5.89 -8.23 -15.87
C LEU A 313 5.48 -9.59 -16.44
N TYR A 314 4.54 -9.62 -17.39
CA TYR A 314 4.17 -10.83 -18.11
C TYR A 314 5.34 -11.48 -18.87
N LEU A 315 6.29 -10.69 -19.37
CA LEU A 315 7.45 -11.22 -20.09
C LEU A 315 8.54 -11.69 -19.10
N LEU A 316 8.77 -10.95 -18.01
CA LEU A 316 9.75 -11.37 -16.99
C LEU A 316 9.33 -12.62 -16.21
N VAL A 317 8.02 -12.82 -16.04
CA VAL A 317 7.39 -14.00 -15.39
C VAL A 317 7.08 -15.11 -16.40
N GLY A 318 6.82 -14.77 -17.66
CA GLY A 318 6.52 -15.71 -18.75
C GLY A 318 7.75 -16.31 -19.45
N ASP A 319 8.91 -15.66 -19.39
CA ASP A 319 10.17 -16.16 -19.98
C ASP A 319 10.86 -17.24 -19.11
N THR A 320 10.17 -17.81 -18.13
CA THR A 320 10.63 -18.96 -17.30
C THR A 320 9.80 -20.22 -17.49
N VAL A 321 9.26 -20.44 -18.70
CA VAL A 321 8.60 -21.70 -19.10
C VAL A 321 9.59 -22.64 -19.77
#